data_AF-B8D449-F1
#
_entry.id   AF-B8D449-F1
#
_cell.length_a   1.000
_cell.length_b   1.000
_cell.length_c   1.000
_cell.angle_alpha   90.00
_cell.angle_beta   90.00
_cell.angle_gamma   90.00
#
_symmetry.space_group_name_H-M   'P 1'
#
loop_
_entity.id
_entity.type
_entity.pdbx_description
1 polymer ?
#
loop_
_entity_poly.entity_id
_entity_poly.type
_entity_poly.pdbx_seq_one_letter_code
_entity_poly.pdbx_strand_id
1 'polypeptide(L)'
;MNNVSWWWKYWVKPYPGHGPWSHLPPWERPGWWFGRGWYWWYWTRPYPPWVSKEEELKYLEELRKYLSEEILREIDKRIEELRRT
;
A
#
# COMPACT_ATOMS: atom_id res chain seq x y z
N MET A 1 -1.14 -31.09 34.39
CA MET A 1 -0.89 -29.72 34.86
C MET A 1 -0.52 -28.87 33.66
N ASN A 2 -1.47 -28.10 33.13
CA ASN A 2 -1.28 -27.29 31.93
C ASN A 2 -0.46 -26.05 32.27
N ASN A 3 0.87 -26.17 32.19
CA ASN A 3 1.76 -25.03 32.21
C ASN A 3 1.84 -24.44 30.80
N VAL A 4 0.68 -24.05 30.24
CA VAL A 4 0.66 -23.21 29.04
C VAL A 4 1.06 -21.83 29.52
N SER A 5 2.38 -21.67 29.53
CA SER A 5 3.14 -20.52 29.95
C SER A 5 2.38 -19.23 29.69
N TRP A 6 2.20 -18.43 30.75
CA TRP A 6 1.69 -17.07 30.70
C TRP A 6 2.28 -16.25 29.53
N TRP A 7 3.51 -16.58 29.14
CA TRP A 7 4.19 -16.03 27.98
C TRP A 7 3.46 -16.27 26.65
N TRP A 8 2.91 -17.46 26.41
CA TRP A 8 2.24 -17.77 25.15
C TRP A 8 0.99 -16.92 24.93
N LYS A 9 0.28 -16.57 26.00
CA LYS A 9 -0.93 -15.74 25.93
C LYS A 9 -0.65 -14.27 25.59
N TYR A 10 0.58 -13.80 25.84
CA TYR A 10 1.02 -12.44 25.47
C TYR A 10 1.45 -12.34 24.00
N TRP A 11 1.98 -13.43 23.43
CA TRP A 11 2.39 -13.48 22.02
C TRP A 11 1.23 -13.72 21.05
N VAL A 12 0.09 -14.24 21.54
CA VAL A 12 -1.12 -14.53 20.74
C VAL A 12 -2.19 -13.44 20.93
N LYS A 13 -1.79 -12.16 20.94
CA LYS A 13 -2.75 -11.06 20.72
C LYS A 13 -2.64 -10.59 19.27
N PRO A 14 -3.70 -10.73 18.46
CA PRO A 14 -3.67 -10.29 17.07
C PRO A 14 -3.49 -8.77 17.07
N TYR A 15 -2.42 -8.28 16.43
CA TYR A 15 -2.27 -6.97 15.77
C TYR A 15 -3.18 -5.78 16.20
N PRO A 16 -2.66 -4.53 16.32
CA PRO A 16 -1.40 -4.04 16.87
C PRO A 16 -1.63 -3.24 18.18
N GLY A 17 -0.72 -3.34 19.14
CA GLY A 17 -0.74 -2.49 20.36
C GLY A 17 -0.52 -3.19 21.69
N HIS A 18 -0.26 -4.50 21.68
CA HIS A 18 0.08 -5.26 22.88
C HIS A 18 1.52 -5.79 22.79
N GLY A 19 2.47 -4.92 23.11
CA GLY A 19 3.90 -5.22 23.18
C GLY A 19 4.62 -4.19 24.07
N PRO A 20 5.94 -4.27 24.22
CA PRO A 20 6.73 -3.40 25.11
C PRO A 20 6.52 -1.89 24.87
N TRP A 21 6.08 -1.54 23.66
CA TRP A 21 5.87 -0.17 23.18
C TRP A 21 4.40 0.27 23.20
N SER A 22 3.51 -0.43 23.91
CA SER A 22 2.08 -0.11 23.96
C SER A 22 1.76 1.23 24.63
N HIS A 23 2.67 1.76 25.43
CA HIS A 23 2.54 3.04 26.11
C HIS A 23 2.82 4.25 25.19
N LEU A 24 3.56 4.04 24.09
CA LEU A 24 3.82 5.08 23.11
C LEU A 24 2.62 5.25 22.17
N PRO A 25 2.36 6.45 21.65
CA PRO A 25 1.41 6.63 20.56
C PRO A 25 1.87 5.84 19.31
N PRO A 26 0.94 5.36 18.44
CA PRO A 26 1.27 4.46 17.35
C PRO A 26 2.46 4.90 16.48
N TRP A 27 2.55 6.18 16.11
CA TRP A 27 3.60 6.71 15.23
C TRP A 27 5.01 6.75 15.83
N GLU A 28 5.15 6.62 17.16
CA GLU A 28 6.44 6.52 17.84
C GLU A 28 6.88 5.06 18.04
N ARG A 29 6.01 4.09 17.70
CA ARG A 29 6.32 2.67 17.88
C ARG A 29 7.21 2.16 16.75
N PRO A 30 8.22 1.31 17.03
CA PRO A 30 9.05 0.72 15.98
C PRO A 30 8.24 -0.02 14.90
N GLY A 31 7.18 -0.72 15.31
CA GLY A 31 6.29 -1.43 14.37
C GLY A 31 5.44 -0.52 13.46
N TRP A 32 5.37 0.79 13.74
CA TRP A 32 4.74 1.74 12.84
C TRP A 32 5.66 2.12 11.69
N TRP A 33 6.94 2.39 11.98
CA TRP A 33 7.95 2.70 10.97
C TRP A 33 8.34 1.48 10.11
N PHE A 34 8.45 0.30 10.74
CA PHE A 34 8.97 -0.91 10.07
C PHE A 34 7.90 -1.98 9.79
N GLY A 35 6.65 -1.74 10.17
CA GLY A 35 5.56 -2.70 10.00
C GLY A 35 4.44 -2.16 9.11
N ARG A 36 3.23 -2.70 9.30
CA ARG A 36 2.06 -2.32 8.49
C ARG A 36 1.68 -0.84 8.63
N GLY A 37 2.07 -0.15 9.70
CA GLY A 37 1.76 1.28 9.90
C GLY A 37 2.28 2.16 8.77
N TRP A 38 3.52 1.93 8.34
CA TRP A 38 4.15 2.56 7.19
C TRP A 38 3.39 2.28 5.90
N TYR A 39 2.99 1.02 5.68
CA TYR A 39 2.20 0.63 4.52
C TYR A 39 0.85 1.35 4.44
N TRP A 40 0.14 1.49 5.56
CA TRP A 40 -1.11 2.26 5.61
C TRP A 40 -0.88 3.75 5.38
N TRP A 41 0.21 4.31 5.92
CA TRP A 41 0.55 5.72 5.72
C TRP A 41 0.88 6.03 4.25
N TYR A 42 1.61 5.12 3.58
CA TYR A 42 1.85 5.16 2.14
C TYR A 42 0.56 5.03 1.34
N TRP A 43 -0.35 4.14 1.75
CA TRP A 43 -1.63 3.99 1.08
C TRP A 43 -2.50 5.27 1.14
N THR A 44 -2.40 6.02 2.24
CA THR A 44 -3.13 7.30 2.40
C THR A 44 -2.49 8.49 1.71
N ARG A 45 -1.24 8.36 1.25
CA ARG A 45 -0.52 9.41 0.52
C ARG A 45 -0.28 8.94 -0.91
N PRO A 46 -1.12 9.36 -1.88
CA PRO A 46 -1.02 8.87 -3.25
C PRO A 46 0.30 9.25 -3.93
N TYR A 47 1.01 10.27 -3.42
CA TYR A 47 2.25 10.74 -4.00
C TYR A 47 3.41 10.75 -2.99
N PRO A 48 4.55 10.14 -3.37
CA PRO A 48 5.75 10.19 -2.56
C PRO A 48 6.31 11.62 -2.48
N PRO A 49 6.57 12.17 -1.29
CA PRO A 49 7.06 13.54 -1.12
C PRO A 49 8.48 13.81 -1.66
N TRP A 50 9.19 12.80 -2.17
CA TRP A 50 10.57 12.89 -2.67
C TRP A 50 10.70 12.97 -4.19
N VAL A 51 9.59 13.01 -4.95
CA VAL A 51 9.63 13.21 -6.41
C VAL A 51 9.59 14.70 -6.71
N SER A 52 10.47 15.17 -7.59
CA SER A 52 10.44 16.56 -8.02
C SER A 52 9.21 16.83 -8.90
N LYS A 53 8.69 18.07 -8.88
CA LYS A 53 7.51 18.44 -9.68
C LYS A 53 7.69 18.16 -11.17
N GLU A 54 8.89 18.33 -11.68
CA GLU A 54 9.23 18.13 -13.09
C GLU A 54 9.21 16.65 -13.48
N GLU A 55 9.79 15.79 -12.64
CA GLU A 55 9.78 14.34 -12.83
C GLU A 55 8.37 13.76 -12.74
N GLU A 56 7.57 14.25 -11.79
CA GLU A 56 6.17 13.85 -11.66
C GLU A 56 5.37 14.24 -12.90
N LEU A 57 5.53 15.49 -13.38
CA LEU A 57 4.85 15.95 -14.59
C LEU A 57 5.21 15.09 -15.81
N LYS A 58 6.51 14.83 -16.01
CA LYS A 58 6.99 13.99 -17.10
C LYS A 58 6.41 12.57 -17.02
N TYR A 59 6.44 11.96 -15.85
CA TYR A 59 5.86 10.63 -15.63
C TYR A 59 4.36 10.60 -15.95
N LEU A 60 3.61 11.60 -15.50
CA LEU A 60 2.17 11.70 -15.75
C LEU A 60 1.85 11.91 -17.24
N GLU A 61 2.67 12.67 -17.98
CA GLU A 61 2.53 12.84 -19.41
C GLU A 61 2.80 11.54 -20.19
N GLU A 62 3.87 10.83 -19.85
CA GLU A 62 4.20 9.53 -20.43
C GLU A 62 3.10 8.49 -20.16
N LEU A 63 2.61 8.45 -18.91
CA LEU A 63 1.52 7.57 -18.50
C LEU A 63 0.21 7.90 -19.23
N ARG A 64 -0.11 9.18 -19.40
CA ARG A 64 -1.27 9.62 -20.19
C ARG A 64 -1.17 9.16 -21.64
N LYS A 65 0.02 9.25 -22.24
CA LYS A 65 0.27 8.81 -23.62
C LYS A 65 0.07 7.30 -23.76
N TYR A 66 0.69 6.52 -22.88
CA TYR A 66 0.56 5.05 -22.85
C TYR A 66 -0.91 4.60 -22.76
N LEU A 67 -1.65 5.16 -21.81
CA LEU A 67 -3.08 4.84 -21.62
C LEU A 67 -3.90 5.17 -22.87
N SER A 68 -3.62 6.31 -23.49
CA SER A 68 -4.40 6.78 -24.65
C SER A 68 -4.08 6.00 -25.94
N GLU A 69 -2.82 5.68 -26.20
CA GLU A 69 -2.39 5.10 -27.47
C GLU A 69 -2.45 3.56 -27.48
N GLU A 70 -2.02 2.92 -26.39
CA GLU A 70 -1.92 1.46 -26.33
C GLU A 70 -3.18 0.84 -25.77
N ILE A 71 -3.57 1.26 -24.55
CA ILE A 71 -4.66 0.63 -23.82
C ILE A 71 -6.01 0.91 -24.48
N LEU A 72 -6.33 2.17 -24.81
CA LEU A 72 -7.61 2.47 -25.49
C LEU A 72 -7.72 1.76 -26.84
N ARG A 73 -6.63 1.69 -27.61
CA ARG A 73 -6.63 0.99 -28.89
C ARG A 73 -6.87 -0.52 -28.74
N GLU A 74 -6.32 -1.14 -27.70
CA GLU A 74 -6.56 -2.55 -27.41
C GLU A 74 -8.02 -2.79 -26.97
N ILE A 75 -8.56 -1.90 -26.13
CA ILE A 75 -9.96 -1.93 -25.72
C ILE A 75 -10.89 -1.81 -26.93
N ASP A 76 -10.65 -0.84 -27.81
CA ASP A 76 -11.46 -0.61 -29.01
C ASP A 76 -11.44 -1.83 -29.94
N LYS A 77 -10.26 -2.43 -30.16
CA LYS A 77 -10.14 -3.68 -30.92
C LYS A 77 -10.99 -4.80 -30.29
N ARG A 78 -10.89 -4.96 -28.97
CA ARG A 78 -11.63 -6.01 -28.26
C ARG A 78 -13.15 -5.78 -28.34
N ILE A 79 -13.59 -4.53 -28.26
CA ILE A 79 -14.99 -4.16 -28.45
C ILE A 79 -15.44 -4.50 -29.88
N GLU A 80 -14.63 -4.20 -30.88
CA GLU A 80 -14.97 -4.48 -32.28
C GLU A 80 -15.08 -5.98 -32.58
N GLU A 81 -14.16 -6.80 -32.05
CA GLU A 81 -14.24 -8.26 -32.12
C GLU A 81 -15.56 -8.78 -31.54
N LEU A 82 -15.91 -8.33 -30.34
CA LEU A 82 -17.12 -8.77 -29.65
C LEU A 82 -18.41 -8.28 -30.34
N ARG A 83 -18.38 -7.13 -31.02
CA ARG A 83 -19.52 -6.63 -31.80
C ARG A 83 -19.77 -7.42 -33.09
N ARG A 84 -18.73 -8.07 -33.63
CA ARG A 84 -18.82 -8.90 -34.85
C ARG A 84 -19.20 -10.35 -34.56
N THR A 85 -19.31 -10.72 -33.28
CA THR A 85 -19.79 -12.04 -32.83
C THR A 85 -21.30 -11.99 -32.64
#